data_AF-A0A565ANB6-F1
#
_entry.id   AF-A0A565ANB6-F1
#
_cell.length_a   1.000
_cell.length_b   1.000
_cell.length_c   1.000
_cell.angle_alpha   90.00
_cell.angle_beta   90.00
_cell.angle_gamma   90.00
#
_symmetry.space_group_name_H-M   'P 1'
#
loop_
_entity.id
_entity.type
_entity.pdbx_description
1 polymer ?
#
loop_
_entity_poly.entity_id
_entity_poly.type
_entity_poly.pdbx_seq_one_letter_code
_entity_poly.pdbx_strand_id
1 'polypeptide(L)'
;MLLKWGKHAKENDQQQQQNLDPENPESSRFFCRNCASSLSRLFDLRCLIVLVLTFAILLSAIFWLLPPRRSLSEFDADETIKLTAPVQAYFRLHKLSPEVISHKGRLEKDIFRSLDLMNAKVTILSLHQSGAFNCTDVEFAVLPVPTDYSISKDSLTSLRSHFVKLFAQRSNLNLTTSSFGQPTSFQVLKFPEGITVDPLGFKPVSGALEILFNFTLDISISEIQENLADLKDQLELLLRLEPYESVRVQLTNEEGSTISPPLNVQAYVVSTMENHLDQRLDNLAQIIQTSRAKNLGLDSSVFGEVKSITFSTYLEGKVLDSASVLAPAPTSCFPSLC
;
A
#
# COMPACT_ATOMS: atom_id res chain seq x y z
N MET A 1 23.40 -44.03 -17.43
CA MET A 1 24.75 -44.65 -17.43
C MET A 1 25.73 -43.49 -17.63
N LEU A 2 26.29 -42.91 -16.55
CA LEU A 2 27.64 -43.24 -16.03
C LEU A 2 28.69 -43.17 -17.15
N LEU A 3 29.72 -42.31 -17.17
CA LEU A 3 30.55 -41.77 -16.10
C LEU A 3 31.47 -40.64 -16.61
N LYS A 4 31.71 -39.66 -15.71
CA LYS A 4 32.98 -39.01 -15.30
C LYS A 4 34.12 -38.77 -16.32
N TRP A 5 34.59 -37.51 -16.45
CA TRP A 5 35.63 -36.81 -15.61
C TRP A 5 37.05 -37.25 -15.99
N GLY A 6 38.05 -36.40 -16.22
CA GLY A 6 38.18 -34.96 -16.06
C GLY A 6 39.67 -34.52 -16.16
N LYS A 7 39.88 -33.20 -16.04
CA LYS A 7 41.03 -32.49 -15.40
C LYS A 7 42.42 -32.60 -16.07
N HIS A 8 43.34 -31.61 -16.07
CA HIS A 8 43.47 -30.27 -15.46
C HIS A 8 44.72 -29.53 -16.04
N ALA A 9 44.81 -28.21 -15.74
CA ALA A 9 46.00 -27.32 -15.64
C ALA A 9 46.54 -26.71 -16.97
N LYS A 10 46.59 -25.37 -17.19
CA LYS A 10 47.33 -24.24 -16.55
C LYS A 10 48.83 -24.50 -16.42
N GLU A 11 49.79 -23.63 -16.72
CA GLU A 11 49.93 -22.29 -17.35
C GLU A 11 51.46 -22.07 -17.39
N ASN A 12 52.04 -21.51 -18.45
CA ASN A 12 53.42 -21.01 -18.46
C ASN A 12 53.60 -20.02 -19.62
N ASP A 13 54.34 -18.93 -19.35
CA ASP A 13 55.34 -18.23 -20.20
C ASP A 13 55.48 -16.79 -19.65
N GLN A 14 56.51 -16.46 -18.86
CA GLN A 14 57.91 -16.13 -19.21
C GLN A 14 58.11 -15.05 -20.27
N GLN A 15 58.83 -13.99 -19.88
CA GLN A 15 59.89 -13.25 -20.61
C GLN A 15 60.34 -12.06 -19.72
N GLN A 16 61.60 -11.60 -19.60
CA GLN A 16 62.91 -11.92 -20.19
C GLN A 16 63.92 -11.01 -19.42
N GLN A 17 64.92 -11.56 -18.72
CA GLN A 17 66.36 -11.66 -19.06
C GLN A 17 67.16 -10.35 -19.27
N GLN A 18 68.19 -10.13 -18.44
CA GLN A 18 69.56 -9.64 -18.77
C GLN A 18 70.38 -9.61 -17.45
N ASN A 19 71.08 -10.68 -17.05
CA ASN A 19 72.47 -11.08 -17.36
C ASN A 19 73.56 -10.01 -17.13
N LEU A 20 74.37 -10.19 -16.07
CA LEU A 20 75.85 -10.21 -16.10
C LEU A 20 76.41 -10.63 -14.72
N ASP A 21 76.88 -11.88 -14.71
CA ASP A 21 77.85 -12.63 -13.87
C ASP A 21 79.03 -11.82 -13.23
N PRO A 22 79.95 -12.45 -12.46
CA PRO A 22 79.79 -13.43 -11.37
C PRO A 22 80.82 -13.19 -10.21
N GLU A 23 80.64 -13.78 -9.02
CA GLU A 23 81.68 -14.54 -8.28
C GLU A 23 81.23 -14.92 -6.85
N ASN A 24 81.29 -16.23 -6.62
CA ASN A 24 81.21 -17.02 -5.38
C ASN A 24 82.61 -16.95 -4.68
N PRO A 25 83.00 -17.72 -3.61
CA PRO A 25 82.25 -18.51 -2.63
C PRO A 25 82.67 -18.32 -1.15
N GLU A 26 81.86 -18.89 -0.27
CA GLU A 26 82.24 -19.72 0.90
C GLU A 26 83.20 -19.22 1.99
N SER A 27 82.73 -19.28 3.24
CA SER A 27 83.15 -20.30 4.23
C SER A 27 82.69 -19.87 5.64
N SER A 28 81.62 -20.46 6.14
CA SER A 28 81.68 -21.58 7.09
C SER A 28 82.64 -21.36 8.27
N ARG A 29 82.13 -20.77 9.37
CA ARG A 29 82.52 -21.22 10.70
C ARG A 29 81.31 -21.41 11.62
N PHE A 30 81.13 -22.68 11.89
CA PHE A 30 80.26 -23.32 12.86
C PHE A 30 80.56 -22.88 14.31
N PHE A 31 79.52 -23.01 15.14
CA PHE A 31 79.47 -23.14 16.61
C PHE A 31 79.68 -21.89 17.50
N CYS A 32 78.56 -21.40 18.07
CA CYS A 32 78.22 -21.54 19.50
C CYS A 32 76.83 -20.91 19.75
N ARG A 33 75.76 -21.68 19.93
CA ARG A 33 75.29 -22.17 21.25
C ARG A 33 75.15 -21.07 22.30
N ASN A 34 74.23 -20.12 22.08
CA ASN A 34 73.19 -19.73 23.04
C ASN A 34 72.34 -18.58 22.49
N CYS A 35 71.09 -18.51 22.97
CA CYS A 35 70.10 -17.45 22.81
C CYS A 35 69.07 -17.63 21.68
N ALA A 36 68.19 -18.60 21.89
CA ALA A 36 66.78 -18.38 21.64
C ALA A 36 66.27 -17.22 22.53
N SER A 37 66.48 -15.97 22.11
CA SER A 37 65.85 -14.78 22.72
C SER A 37 66.17 -13.47 21.96
N SER A 38 66.09 -13.45 20.62
CA SER A 38 66.27 -12.20 19.86
C SER A 38 65.35 -12.02 18.65
N LEU A 39 64.15 -12.60 18.71
CA LEU A 39 63.07 -12.32 17.75
C LEU A 39 61.80 -11.77 18.40
N SER A 40 61.80 -11.48 19.72
CA SER A 40 60.61 -11.04 20.46
C SER A 40 60.77 -9.77 21.30
N ARG A 41 61.85 -8.99 21.12
CA ARG A 41 62.12 -7.79 21.93
C ARG A 41 62.40 -6.51 21.11
N LEU A 42 61.88 -6.44 19.90
CA LEU A 42 61.89 -5.21 19.08
C LEU A 42 60.54 -4.98 18.38
N PHE A 43 59.42 -5.36 19.02
CA PHE A 43 58.21 -4.57 18.83
C PHE A 43 58.41 -3.29 19.65
N ASP A 44 59.22 -2.41 19.06
CA ASP A 44 59.56 -1.09 19.57
C ASP A 44 58.26 -0.39 19.97
N LEU A 45 58.20 0.23 21.16
CA LEU A 45 57.01 0.95 21.65
C LEU A 45 56.46 1.91 20.58
N ARG A 46 57.36 2.41 19.72
CA ARG A 46 57.07 3.21 18.53
C ARG A 46 56.10 2.54 17.56
N CYS A 47 56.25 1.24 17.29
CA CYS A 47 55.35 0.48 16.40
C CYS A 47 53.95 0.34 17.01
N LEU A 48 53.87 0.08 18.31
CA LEU A 48 52.59 0.00 19.02
C LEU A 48 51.90 1.37 19.06
N ILE A 49 52.65 2.45 19.30
CA ILE A 49 52.14 3.82 19.26
C ILE A 49 51.62 4.16 17.85
N VAL A 50 52.38 3.85 16.80
CA VAL A 50 51.96 4.09 15.41
C VAL A 50 50.69 3.31 15.09
N LEU A 51 50.62 2.02 15.45
CA LEU A 51 49.45 1.17 15.22
C LEU A 51 48.19 1.69 15.94
N VAL A 52 48.33 2.12 17.19
CA VAL A 52 47.23 2.72 17.96
C VAL A 52 46.78 4.03 17.32
N LEU A 53 47.71 4.87 16.87
CA LEU A 53 47.40 6.12 16.17
C LEU A 53 46.69 5.87 14.84
N THR A 54 47.16 4.94 14.00
CA THR A 54 46.46 4.60 12.75
C THR A 54 45.08 4.01 13.01
N PHE A 55 44.93 3.15 14.02
CA PHE A 55 43.63 2.60 14.37
C PHE A 55 42.66 3.69 14.89
N ALA A 56 43.15 4.64 15.69
CA ALA A 56 42.36 5.77 16.17
C ALA A 56 41.91 6.69 15.02
N ILE A 57 42.81 6.99 14.07
CA ILE A 57 42.49 7.79 12.88
C ILE A 57 41.49 7.05 11.99
N LEU A 58 41.68 5.73 11.80
CA LEU A 58 40.78 4.89 11.00
C LEU A 58 39.39 4.80 11.64
N LEU A 59 39.30 4.58 12.95
CA LEU A 59 38.04 4.60 13.68
C LEU A 59 37.37 5.97 13.57
N SER A 60 38.12 7.07 13.73
CA SER A 60 37.59 8.41 13.55
C SER A 60 37.04 8.58 12.13
N ALA A 61 37.80 8.23 11.09
CA ALA A 61 37.34 8.27 9.72
C ALA A 61 36.07 7.42 9.49
N ILE A 62 35.97 6.24 10.09
CA ILE A 62 34.77 5.38 10.03
C ILE A 62 33.58 6.04 10.73
N PHE A 63 33.76 6.64 11.91
CA PHE A 63 32.71 7.38 12.63
C PHE A 63 32.32 8.70 11.95
N TRP A 64 33.20 9.27 11.11
CA TRP A 64 32.90 10.44 10.27
C TRP A 64 32.22 10.05 8.94
N LEU A 65 32.56 8.88 8.38
CA LEU A 65 31.99 8.34 7.13
C LEU A 65 30.65 7.63 7.34
N LEU A 66 30.40 7.08 8.52
CA LEU A 66 29.09 6.65 8.96
C LEU A 66 28.40 7.87 9.57
N PRO A 67 27.48 8.56 8.84
CA PRO A 67 26.69 9.61 9.47
C PRO A 67 26.09 9.02 10.75
N PRO A 68 26.11 9.74 11.89
CA PRO A 68 25.45 9.26 13.08
C PRO A 68 24.05 8.87 12.64
N ARG A 69 23.63 7.63 12.94
CA ARG A 69 22.22 7.27 12.85
C ARG A 69 21.53 8.30 13.72
N ARG A 70 21.00 9.37 13.12
CA ARG A 70 20.10 10.27 13.82
C ARG A 70 19.03 9.32 14.31
N SER A 71 18.97 9.08 15.62
CA SER A 71 17.82 8.42 16.19
C SER A 71 16.68 9.35 15.83
N LEU A 72 15.97 9.01 14.75
CA LEU A 72 14.78 9.73 14.37
C LEU A 72 13.89 9.61 15.60
N SER A 73 13.60 10.76 16.21
CA SER A 73 12.70 10.78 17.35
C SER A 73 11.37 10.32 16.79
N GLU A 74 10.91 9.17 17.24
CA GLU A 74 9.61 8.62 16.88
C GLU A 74 8.74 8.66 18.13
N PHE A 75 7.45 8.90 17.93
CA PHE A 75 6.48 8.83 19.01
C PHE A 75 5.48 7.74 18.69
N ASP A 76 5.19 6.92 19.69
CA ASP A 76 4.18 5.90 19.59
C ASP A 76 3.32 5.85 20.85
N ALA A 77 2.01 5.78 20.67
CA ALA A 77 1.04 5.71 21.75
C ALA A 77 0.89 4.27 22.25
N ASP A 78 0.24 4.12 23.40
CA ASP A 78 -0.10 2.82 23.97
C ASP A 78 -0.91 1.96 22.97
N GLU A 79 -0.46 0.73 22.75
CA GLU A 79 -1.07 -0.26 21.86
C GLU A 79 -2.56 -0.50 22.18
N THR A 80 -2.94 -0.41 23.46
CA THR A 80 -4.34 -0.55 23.87
C THR A 80 -5.23 0.53 23.24
N ILE A 81 -4.72 1.77 23.12
CA ILE A 81 -5.44 2.90 22.52
C ILE A 81 -5.55 2.68 21.01
N LYS A 82 -4.47 2.23 20.36
CA LYS A 82 -4.48 1.92 18.92
C LYS A 82 -5.50 0.84 18.58
N LEU A 83 -5.60 -0.23 19.37
CA LEU A 83 -6.54 -1.31 19.10
C LEU A 83 -7.99 -0.90 19.36
N THR A 84 -8.23 -0.13 20.42
CA THR A 84 -9.58 0.22 20.88
C THR A 84 -10.17 1.41 20.13
N ALA A 85 -9.34 2.28 19.54
CA ALA A 85 -9.81 3.45 18.82
C ALA A 85 -10.79 3.07 17.68
N PRO A 86 -12.02 3.61 17.69
CA PRO A 86 -13.04 3.26 16.70
C PRO A 86 -12.72 3.88 15.34
N VAL A 87 -12.17 5.10 15.34
CA VAL A 87 -11.86 5.87 14.14
C VAL A 87 -10.37 6.19 14.14
N GLN A 88 -9.70 5.85 13.05
CA GLN A 88 -8.27 6.09 12.85
C GLN A 88 -8.01 6.61 11.44
N ALA A 89 -7.11 7.58 11.34
CA ALA A 89 -6.73 8.19 10.09
C ALA A 89 -5.26 8.58 10.10
N TYR A 90 -4.76 8.82 8.90
CA TYR A 90 -3.36 9.06 8.60
C TYR A 90 -3.23 10.28 7.68
N PHE A 91 -2.16 11.05 7.84
CA PHE A 91 -1.75 12.03 6.85
C PHE A 91 -0.24 12.31 6.97
N ARG A 92 0.32 12.99 5.97
CA ARG A 92 1.73 13.39 5.93
C ARG A 92 1.89 14.88 6.17
N LEU A 93 2.92 15.23 6.93
CA LEU A 93 3.41 16.58 7.11
C LEU A 93 4.80 16.72 6.51
N HIS A 94 5.05 17.75 5.72
CA HIS A 94 6.38 18.08 5.21
C HIS A 94 7.23 18.80 6.27
N LYS A 95 7.45 18.09 7.39
CA LYS A 95 8.18 18.52 8.58
C LYS A 95 8.94 17.32 9.16
N LEU A 96 10.01 17.59 9.90
CA LEU A 96 10.80 16.54 10.56
C LEU A 96 10.11 16.08 11.85
N SER A 97 10.18 14.78 12.14
CA SER A 97 9.47 14.18 13.28
C SER A 97 9.76 14.88 14.63
N PRO A 98 11.01 15.24 14.99
CA PRO A 98 11.28 15.93 16.25
C PRO A 98 10.55 17.29 16.41
N GLU A 99 10.36 18.03 15.30
CA GLU A 99 9.65 19.31 15.29
C GLU A 99 8.14 19.11 15.49
N VAL A 100 7.60 18.03 14.91
CA VAL A 100 6.18 17.68 15.07
C VAL A 100 5.91 17.16 16.48
N ILE A 101 6.78 16.29 17.00
CA ILE A 101 6.69 15.71 18.35
C ILE A 101 6.69 16.81 19.41
N SER A 102 7.58 17.81 19.30
CA SER A 102 7.63 18.92 20.27
C SER A 102 6.33 19.73 20.32
N HIS A 103 5.49 19.65 19.29
CA HIS A 103 4.21 20.36 19.17
C HIS A 103 3.00 19.42 19.12
N LYS A 104 3.13 18.16 19.56
CA LYS A 104 2.05 17.14 19.54
C LYS A 104 0.71 17.65 20.10
N GLY A 105 0.71 18.28 21.27
CA GLY A 105 -0.53 18.76 21.90
C GLY A 105 -1.23 19.87 21.10
N ARG A 106 -0.46 20.68 20.35
CA ARG A 106 -1.02 21.67 19.42
C ARG A 106 -1.61 20.98 18.19
N LEU A 107 -0.92 19.96 17.67
CA LEU A 107 -1.39 19.16 16.55
C LEU A 107 -2.75 18.51 16.87
N GLU A 108 -2.89 17.86 18.03
CA GLU A 108 -4.18 17.28 18.49
C GLU A 108 -5.31 18.32 18.51
N LYS A 109 -5.01 19.52 19.03
CA LYS A 109 -5.98 20.60 19.14
C LYS A 109 -6.39 21.16 17.77
N ASP A 110 -5.44 21.30 16.86
CA ASP A 110 -5.70 21.80 15.50
C ASP A 110 -6.54 20.79 14.71
N ILE A 111 -6.22 19.49 14.78
CA ILE A 111 -7.04 18.43 14.17
C ILE A 111 -8.45 18.45 14.76
N PHE A 112 -8.59 18.46 16.09
CA PHE A 112 -9.90 18.49 16.76
C PHE A 112 -10.76 19.67 16.28
N ARG A 113 -10.17 20.87 16.19
CA ARG A 113 -10.86 22.07 15.69
C ARG A 113 -11.22 21.96 14.21
N SER A 114 -10.36 21.38 13.40
CA SER A 114 -10.62 21.21 11.97
C SER A 114 -11.79 20.26 11.69
N LEU A 115 -11.99 19.26 12.56
CA LEU A 115 -13.06 18.26 12.40
C LEU A 115 -14.40 18.71 13.00
N ASP A 116 -14.43 19.81 13.76
CA ASP A 116 -15.61 20.36 14.43
C ASP A 116 -16.40 19.31 15.24
N LEU A 117 -15.67 18.54 16.06
CA LEU A 117 -16.22 17.42 16.82
C LEU A 117 -16.85 17.87 18.14
N MET A 118 -17.94 17.20 18.52
CA MET A 118 -18.59 17.32 19.83
C MET A 118 -18.42 16.01 20.61
N ASN A 119 -18.20 16.10 21.93
CA ASN A 119 -18.06 14.94 22.84
C ASN A 119 -17.03 13.89 22.38
N ALA A 120 -15.98 14.34 21.72
CA ALA A 120 -14.88 13.50 21.26
C ALA A 120 -13.53 14.16 21.59
N LYS A 121 -12.47 13.37 21.51
CA LYS A 121 -11.09 13.80 21.68
C LYS A 121 -10.27 13.26 20.52
N VAL A 122 -9.34 14.08 20.04
CA VAL A 122 -8.30 13.64 19.11
C VAL A 122 -7.05 13.28 19.91
N THR A 123 -6.44 12.14 19.58
CA THR A 123 -5.17 11.69 20.14
C THR A 123 -4.26 11.28 19.00
N ILE A 124 -3.00 11.73 19.01
CA ILE A 124 -1.99 11.22 18.08
C ILE A 124 -1.59 9.82 18.54
N LEU A 125 -1.73 8.85 17.63
CA LEU A 125 -1.33 7.47 17.81
C LEU A 125 0.16 7.31 17.53
N SER A 126 0.64 7.84 16.42
CA SER A 126 2.05 7.70 16.05
C SER A 126 2.58 8.89 15.24
N LEU A 127 3.87 9.17 15.39
CA LEU A 127 4.64 10.14 14.61
C LEU A 127 5.95 9.47 14.19
N HIS A 128 6.01 9.09 12.92
CA HIS A 128 7.16 8.42 12.35
C HIS A 128 7.76 9.26 11.23
N GLN A 129 9.08 9.24 11.08
CA GLN A 129 9.69 9.86 9.91
C GLN A 129 9.40 8.97 8.70
N SER A 130 8.75 9.53 7.69
CA SER A 130 8.46 8.80 6.46
C SER A 130 9.77 8.43 5.75
N GLY A 131 9.75 7.35 4.97
CA GLY A 131 10.90 6.93 4.15
C GLY A 131 11.36 8.01 3.15
N ALA A 132 10.47 8.97 2.84
CA ALA A 132 10.83 10.22 2.19
C ALA A 132 11.51 11.18 3.18
N PHE A 133 12.75 11.58 2.87
CA PHE A 133 13.48 12.59 3.63
C PHE A 133 12.65 13.88 3.74
N ASN A 134 12.39 14.32 4.98
CA ASN A 134 11.66 15.56 5.36
C ASN A 134 10.15 15.47 5.59
N CYS A 135 9.55 14.27 5.58
CA CYS A 135 8.13 14.11 5.92
C CYS A 135 7.90 13.32 7.23
N THR A 136 6.92 13.72 8.02
CA THR A 136 6.44 12.97 9.18
C THR A 136 5.09 12.36 8.84
N ASP A 137 5.00 11.05 9.03
CA ASP A 137 3.79 10.25 8.99
C ASP A 137 3.07 10.43 10.32
N VAL A 138 1.82 10.92 10.25
CA VAL A 138 0.99 11.22 11.42
C VAL A 138 -0.21 10.29 11.40
N GLU A 139 -0.32 9.45 12.42
CA GLU A 139 -1.52 8.66 12.69
C GLU A 139 -2.25 9.24 13.89
N PHE A 140 -3.56 9.36 13.79
CA PHE A 140 -4.39 9.86 14.88
C PHE A 140 -5.70 9.09 15.00
N ALA A 141 -6.24 9.12 16.21
CA ALA A 141 -7.53 8.54 16.55
C ALA A 141 -8.52 9.60 16.99
N VAL A 142 -9.80 9.33 16.72
CA VAL A 142 -10.92 10.05 17.35
C VAL A 142 -11.57 9.13 18.37
N LEU A 143 -11.56 9.57 19.63
CA LEU A 143 -12.04 8.83 20.78
C LEU A 143 -13.29 9.51 21.37
N PRO A 144 -14.25 8.75 21.89
CA PRO A 144 -15.39 9.31 22.62
C PRO A 144 -14.97 9.95 23.95
N VAL A 145 -15.72 10.96 24.39
CA VAL A 145 -15.60 11.57 25.72
C VAL A 145 -16.99 11.60 26.37
N PRO A 146 -17.20 10.91 27.51
CA PRO A 146 -16.25 10.08 28.27
C PRO A 146 -15.85 8.79 27.55
N THR A 147 -14.71 8.19 27.94
CA THR A 147 -14.11 7.02 27.28
C THR A 147 -15.02 5.77 27.28
N ASP A 148 -15.94 5.67 28.23
CA ASP A 148 -16.86 4.53 28.38
C ASP A 148 -18.08 4.60 27.45
N TYR A 149 -18.23 5.70 26.70
CA TYR A 149 -19.35 5.94 25.79
C TYR A 149 -18.94 5.71 24.34
N SER A 150 -19.91 5.54 23.44
CA SER A 150 -19.68 5.56 22.00
C SER A 150 -19.91 6.96 21.42
N ILE A 151 -19.24 7.25 20.30
CA ILE A 151 -19.52 8.47 19.53
C ILE A 151 -20.94 8.34 18.95
N SER A 152 -21.73 9.41 19.02
CA SER A 152 -23.11 9.39 18.50
C SER A 152 -23.14 9.06 17.01
N LYS A 153 -24.23 8.41 16.55
CA LYS A 153 -24.38 8.03 15.13
C LYS A 153 -24.35 9.23 14.19
N ASP A 154 -24.93 10.35 14.60
CA ASP A 154 -24.96 11.59 13.80
C ASP A 154 -23.56 12.22 13.70
N SER A 155 -22.79 12.19 14.79
CA SER A 155 -21.39 12.63 14.81
C SER A 155 -20.52 11.73 13.93
N LEU A 156 -20.69 10.40 13.98
CA LEU A 156 -19.98 9.47 13.11
C LEU A 156 -20.34 9.68 11.64
N THR A 157 -21.61 9.91 11.31
CA THR A 157 -22.04 10.18 9.94
C THR A 157 -21.43 11.47 9.40
N SER A 158 -21.42 12.52 10.22
CA SER A 158 -20.82 13.80 9.86
C SER A 158 -19.30 13.67 9.68
N LEU A 159 -18.64 12.97 10.60
CA LEU A 159 -17.20 12.70 10.54
C LEU A 159 -16.82 11.85 9.31
N ARG A 160 -17.62 10.83 8.99
CA ARG A 160 -17.46 10.00 7.78
C ARG A 160 -17.50 10.86 6.53
N SER A 161 -18.51 11.72 6.43
CA SER A 161 -18.63 12.67 5.31
C SER A 161 -17.42 13.60 5.21
N HIS A 162 -16.91 14.08 6.34
CA HIS A 162 -15.73 14.93 6.39
C HIS A 162 -14.46 14.18 5.95
N PHE A 163 -14.24 12.96 6.44
CA PHE A 163 -13.10 12.12 6.06
C PHE A 163 -13.11 11.76 4.57
N VAL A 164 -14.27 11.44 4.00
CA VAL A 164 -14.43 11.20 2.57
C VAL A 164 -14.03 12.44 1.76
N LYS A 165 -14.38 13.65 2.21
CA LYS A 165 -13.96 14.90 1.55
C LYS A 165 -12.46 15.16 1.67
N LEU A 166 -11.85 14.85 2.82
CA LEU A 166 -10.40 14.97 3.02
C LEU A 166 -9.64 14.00 2.12
N PHE A 167 -10.05 12.74 2.10
CA PHE A 167 -9.48 11.70 1.22
C PHE A 167 -9.60 12.09 -0.26
N ALA A 168 -10.79 12.53 -0.69
CA ALA A 168 -11.05 12.97 -2.06
C ALA A 168 -10.45 14.36 -2.39
N GLN A 169 -9.66 14.96 -1.49
CA GLN A 169 -9.03 16.28 -1.66
C GLN A 169 -10.01 17.43 -1.94
N ARG A 170 -11.28 17.28 -1.54
CA ARG A 170 -12.33 18.32 -1.65
C ARG A 170 -12.39 19.23 -0.45
N SER A 171 -11.72 18.86 0.63
CA SER A 171 -11.49 19.68 1.82
C SER A 171 -10.07 19.46 2.31
N ASN A 172 -9.58 20.40 3.11
CA ASN A 172 -8.26 20.31 3.72
C ASN A 172 -8.37 20.30 5.23
N LEU A 173 -7.42 19.63 5.87
CA LEU A 173 -7.27 19.64 7.32
C LEU A 173 -6.58 20.96 7.72
N ASN A 174 -7.30 21.78 8.48
CA ASN A 174 -6.86 23.12 8.85
C ASN A 174 -5.93 23.06 10.07
N LEU A 175 -4.62 22.94 9.81
CA LEU A 175 -3.59 23.01 10.84
C LEU A 175 -2.94 24.40 10.89
N THR A 176 -2.26 24.72 12.00
CA THR A 176 -1.41 25.91 12.06
C THR A 176 -0.28 25.80 11.02
N THR A 177 -0.41 26.51 9.91
CA THR A 177 0.55 26.48 8.79
C THR A 177 1.97 26.86 9.18
N SER A 178 2.16 27.81 10.10
CA SER A 178 3.48 28.21 10.57
C SER A 178 4.21 27.11 11.34
N SER A 179 3.48 26.22 12.02
CA SER A 179 4.05 25.10 12.78
C SER A 179 4.16 23.82 11.94
N PHE A 180 3.13 23.49 11.15
CA PHE A 180 3.00 22.17 10.53
C PHE A 180 3.00 22.19 9.00
N GLY A 181 2.82 23.34 8.36
CA GLY A 181 2.61 23.42 6.91
C GLY A 181 1.24 22.88 6.49
N GLN A 182 1.15 22.38 5.26
CA GLN A 182 -0.07 21.79 4.72
C GLN A 182 -0.03 20.25 4.82
N PRO A 183 -1.07 19.62 5.40
CA PRO A 183 -1.25 18.17 5.36
C PRO A 183 -1.43 17.65 3.94
N THR A 184 -0.90 16.46 3.68
CA THR A 184 -1.00 15.76 2.39
C THR A 184 -1.31 14.28 2.61
N SER A 185 -1.73 13.58 1.55
CA SER A 185 -1.93 12.11 1.57
C SER A 185 -2.84 11.62 2.71
N PHE A 186 -3.98 12.29 2.91
CA PHE A 186 -4.93 11.88 3.94
C PHE A 186 -5.51 10.50 3.60
N GLN A 187 -5.49 9.58 4.57
CA GLN A 187 -6.00 8.22 4.46
C GLN A 187 -6.85 7.87 5.69
N VAL A 188 -7.84 7.01 5.49
CA VAL A 188 -8.63 6.44 6.59
C VAL A 188 -8.13 5.03 6.85
N LEU A 189 -7.70 4.77 8.07
CA LEU A 189 -7.15 3.46 8.46
C LEU A 189 -8.25 2.55 9.01
N LYS A 190 -9.22 3.14 9.73
CA LYS A 190 -10.31 2.42 10.36
C LYS A 190 -11.49 3.35 10.57
N PHE A 191 -12.69 2.89 10.21
CA PHE A 191 -13.92 3.64 10.42
C PHE A 191 -15.08 2.67 10.70
N PRO A 192 -15.89 2.89 11.74
CA PRO A 192 -17.01 2.00 12.03
C PRO A 192 -18.06 2.03 10.92
N GLU A 193 -18.64 0.86 10.62
CA GLU A 193 -19.64 0.65 9.55
C GLU A 193 -19.10 0.88 8.13
N GLY A 194 -17.79 0.84 7.94
CA GLY A 194 -17.18 0.99 6.63
C GLY A 194 -17.00 2.44 6.17
N ILE A 195 -16.35 2.59 5.01
CA ILE A 195 -16.17 3.84 4.32
C ILE A 195 -16.53 3.69 2.85
N THR A 196 -17.34 4.62 2.38
CA THR A 196 -17.76 4.68 0.99
C THR A 196 -17.33 6.01 0.40
N VAL A 197 -16.53 5.94 -0.66
CA VAL A 197 -16.02 7.09 -1.39
C VAL A 197 -16.71 7.15 -2.74
N ASP A 198 -17.35 8.29 -3.00
CA ASP A 198 -17.70 8.68 -4.35
C ASP A 198 -16.55 9.54 -4.91
N PRO A 199 -15.73 8.99 -5.82
CA PRO A 199 -14.57 9.69 -6.36
C PRO A 199 -14.95 10.95 -7.17
N LEU A 200 -16.20 11.08 -7.63
CA LEU A 200 -16.69 12.24 -8.37
C LEU A 200 -17.61 13.15 -7.54
N GLY A 201 -18.09 12.71 -6.38
CA GLY A 201 -18.84 13.54 -5.44
C GLY A 201 -20.22 13.91 -5.93
N PHE A 202 -20.83 12.96 -6.62
CA PHE A 202 -22.11 13.11 -7.26
C PHE A 202 -23.23 13.14 -6.22
N LYS A 203 -24.16 14.07 -6.43
CA LYS A 203 -25.53 13.95 -5.93
C LYS A 203 -26.39 13.54 -7.12
N PRO A 204 -27.33 12.59 -6.98
CA PRO A 204 -28.27 12.26 -8.04
C PRO A 204 -29.01 13.52 -8.48
N VAL A 205 -28.58 14.11 -9.60
CA VAL A 205 -29.33 15.14 -10.31
C VAL A 205 -30.14 14.39 -11.36
N SER A 206 -31.45 14.61 -11.35
CA SER A 206 -32.49 14.04 -12.21
C SER A 206 -31.97 13.29 -13.44
N GLY A 207 -32.06 11.96 -13.39
CA GLY A 207 -31.72 10.99 -14.43
C GLY A 207 -32.00 9.58 -13.89
N ALA A 208 -32.32 8.63 -14.75
CA ALA A 208 -32.52 7.25 -14.33
C ALA A 208 -31.18 6.64 -13.90
N LEU A 209 -31.05 6.34 -12.61
CA LEU A 209 -29.90 5.64 -12.04
C LEU A 209 -30.28 4.17 -11.88
N GLU A 210 -29.67 3.29 -12.67
CA GLU A 210 -29.86 1.86 -12.55
C GLU A 210 -28.62 1.22 -11.93
N ILE A 211 -28.85 0.52 -10.82
CA ILE A 211 -27.83 -0.32 -10.21
C ILE A 211 -27.68 -1.54 -11.09
N LEU A 212 -26.51 -1.73 -11.69
CA LEU A 212 -26.25 -2.92 -12.47
C LEU A 212 -25.73 -4.02 -11.56
N PHE A 213 -24.52 -3.88 -11.02
CA PHE A 213 -23.90 -4.94 -10.25
C PHE A 213 -22.82 -4.39 -9.33
N ASN A 214 -22.51 -5.19 -8.33
CA ASN A 214 -21.43 -5.01 -7.39
C ASN A 214 -20.39 -6.09 -7.64
N PHE A 215 -19.12 -5.77 -7.47
CA PHE A 215 -18.06 -6.76 -7.53
C PHE A 215 -16.95 -6.41 -6.55
N THR A 216 -16.22 -7.45 -6.13
CA THR A 216 -15.15 -7.31 -5.14
C THR A 216 -13.79 -7.51 -5.80
N LEU A 217 -12.87 -6.58 -5.54
CA LEU A 217 -11.47 -6.63 -5.95
C LEU A 217 -10.57 -6.75 -4.71
N ASP A 218 -9.40 -7.37 -4.87
CA ASP A 218 -8.40 -7.53 -3.81
C ASP A 218 -7.41 -6.38 -3.72
N ILE A 219 -7.90 -5.16 -3.92
CA ILE A 219 -7.13 -3.93 -3.90
C ILE A 219 -7.77 -2.94 -2.93
N SER A 220 -7.09 -1.83 -2.65
CA SER A 220 -7.61 -0.76 -1.78
C SER A 220 -8.30 0.37 -2.55
N ILE A 221 -9.07 1.21 -1.84
CA ILE A 221 -9.66 2.43 -2.43
C ILE A 221 -8.57 3.38 -2.94
N SER A 222 -7.44 3.47 -2.23
CA SER A 222 -6.33 4.35 -2.60
C SER A 222 -5.65 3.90 -3.88
N GLU A 223 -5.45 2.59 -4.04
CA GLU A 223 -4.79 2.00 -5.20
C GLU A 223 -5.65 2.15 -6.47
N ILE A 224 -6.96 1.90 -6.36
CA ILE A 224 -7.86 2.07 -7.52
C ILE A 224 -8.03 3.54 -7.92
N GLN A 225 -7.81 4.48 -7.02
CA GLN A 225 -7.98 5.91 -7.31
C GLN A 225 -7.03 6.39 -8.41
N GLU A 226 -5.83 5.81 -8.50
CA GLU A 226 -4.84 6.12 -9.54
C GLU A 226 -5.26 5.57 -10.92
N ASN A 227 -5.97 4.44 -10.95
CA ASN A 227 -6.41 3.74 -12.17
C ASN A 227 -7.94 3.82 -12.39
N LEU A 228 -8.60 4.82 -11.80
CA LEU A 228 -10.06 4.93 -11.82
C LEU A 228 -10.59 5.22 -13.24
N ALA A 229 -9.84 5.99 -14.03
CA ALA A 229 -10.19 6.27 -15.42
C ALA A 229 -10.21 4.97 -16.24
N ASP A 230 -9.14 4.16 -16.12
CA ASP A 230 -9.02 2.89 -16.82
C ASP A 230 -10.11 1.89 -16.41
N LEU A 231 -10.44 1.83 -15.10
CA LEU A 231 -11.55 1.00 -14.61
C LEU A 231 -12.84 1.38 -15.32
N LYS A 232 -13.14 2.67 -15.40
CA LYS A 232 -14.35 3.17 -16.05
C LYS A 232 -14.34 2.84 -17.54
N ASP A 233 -13.26 3.15 -18.25
CA ASP A 233 -13.17 2.91 -19.69
C ASP A 233 -13.34 1.41 -20.03
N GLN A 234 -12.77 0.52 -19.24
CA GLN A 234 -12.92 -0.92 -19.41
C GLN A 234 -14.35 -1.39 -19.12
N LEU A 235 -15.01 -0.83 -18.09
CA LEU A 235 -16.43 -1.11 -17.82
C LEU A 235 -17.36 -0.55 -18.91
N GLU A 236 -17.07 0.63 -19.44
CA GLU A 236 -17.85 1.23 -20.53
C GLU A 236 -17.74 0.39 -21.82
N LEU A 237 -16.53 -0.09 -22.13
CA LEU A 237 -16.27 -1.00 -23.25
C LEU A 237 -16.98 -2.34 -23.05
N LEU A 238 -16.92 -2.90 -21.83
CA LEU A 238 -17.61 -4.14 -21.49
C LEU A 238 -19.12 -4.01 -21.75
N LEU A 239 -19.73 -2.99 -21.16
CA LEU A 239 -21.18 -2.78 -21.15
C LEU A 239 -21.70 -2.27 -22.50
N ARG A 240 -20.80 -1.91 -23.41
CA ARG A 240 -21.11 -1.35 -24.74
C ARG A 240 -22.08 -0.19 -24.59
N LEU A 241 -21.68 0.81 -23.82
CA LEU A 241 -22.54 1.95 -23.53
C LEU A 241 -22.83 2.76 -24.79
N GLU A 242 -24.06 3.26 -24.85
CA GLU A 242 -24.48 4.22 -25.87
C GLU A 242 -23.95 5.64 -25.54
N PRO A 243 -23.83 6.56 -26.51
CA PRO A 243 -23.25 7.90 -26.27
C PRO A 243 -23.95 8.77 -25.21
N TYR A 244 -25.18 8.40 -24.83
CA TYR A 244 -26.00 9.08 -23.82
C TYR A 244 -26.00 8.36 -22.46
N GLU A 245 -25.26 7.24 -22.37
CA GLU A 245 -25.03 6.45 -21.16
C GLU A 245 -23.63 6.73 -20.61
N SER A 246 -23.46 6.61 -19.30
CA SER A 246 -22.13 6.68 -18.66
C SER A 246 -22.06 5.75 -17.47
N VAL A 247 -20.90 5.12 -17.24
CA VAL A 247 -20.66 4.34 -16.02
C VAL A 247 -20.24 5.26 -14.89
N ARG A 248 -20.81 5.01 -13.72
CA ARG A 248 -20.36 5.57 -12.45
C ARG A 248 -20.04 4.46 -11.49
N VAL A 249 -19.12 4.74 -10.58
CA VAL A 249 -18.71 3.76 -9.57
C VAL A 249 -18.74 4.38 -8.19
N GLN A 250 -19.15 3.60 -7.20
CA GLN A 250 -19.04 3.91 -5.80
C GLN A 250 -18.11 2.88 -5.15
N LEU A 251 -17.10 3.36 -4.45
CA LEU A 251 -16.02 2.55 -3.90
C LEU A 251 -16.26 2.36 -2.40
N THR A 252 -16.42 1.13 -1.94
CA THR A 252 -16.73 0.83 -0.53
C THR A 252 -15.74 -0.17 0.04
N ASN A 253 -15.22 0.13 1.23
CA ASN A 253 -14.54 -0.85 2.07
C ASN A 253 -15.35 -1.01 3.36
N GLU A 254 -15.79 -2.24 3.63
CA GLU A 254 -16.68 -2.54 4.76
C GLU A 254 -15.97 -2.47 6.11
N GLU A 255 -14.63 -2.60 6.13
CA GLU A 255 -13.80 -2.46 7.33
C GLU A 255 -13.46 -0.99 7.66
N GLY A 256 -13.80 -0.07 6.76
CA GLY A 256 -13.62 1.37 6.96
C GLY A 256 -12.21 1.87 6.70
N SER A 257 -11.45 1.18 5.86
CA SER A 257 -10.11 1.54 5.46
C SER A 257 -10.06 1.96 3.99
N THR A 258 -9.31 3.01 3.68
CA THR A 258 -9.01 3.40 2.29
C THR A 258 -7.74 2.73 1.75
N ILE A 259 -6.96 2.07 2.61
CA ILE A 259 -5.69 1.44 2.25
C ILE A 259 -5.70 -0.09 2.35
N SER A 260 -6.72 -0.66 3.00
CA SER A 260 -6.84 -2.11 3.16
C SER A 260 -7.81 -2.69 2.11
N PRO A 261 -7.48 -3.84 1.51
CA PRO A 261 -8.47 -4.65 0.80
C PRO A 261 -9.44 -5.34 1.80
N PRO A 262 -10.58 -5.88 1.34
CA PRO A 262 -11.07 -5.87 -0.04
C PRO A 262 -11.86 -4.60 -0.39
N LEU A 263 -11.94 -4.30 -1.68
CA LEU A 263 -12.72 -3.20 -2.23
C LEU A 263 -13.99 -3.72 -2.91
N ASN A 264 -15.14 -3.23 -2.47
CA ASN A 264 -16.43 -3.43 -3.12
C ASN A 264 -16.73 -2.26 -4.06
N VAL A 265 -16.77 -2.53 -5.35
CA VAL A 265 -17.13 -1.57 -6.40
C VAL A 265 -18.59 -1.75 -6.74
N GLN A 266 -19.40 -0.71 -6.55
CA GLN A 266 -20.78 -0.67 -7.05
C GLN A 266 -20.79 0.10 -8.36
N ALA A 267 -21.22 -0.53 -9.44
CA ALA A 267 -21.29 0.07 -10.77
C ALA A 267 -22.73 0.46 -11.11
N TYR A 268 -22.90 1.70 -11.57
CA TYR A 268 -24.17 2.26 -12.00
C TYR A 268 -24.05 2.70 -13.45
N VAL A 269 -25.13 2.54 -14.20
CA VAL A 269 -25.29 3.25 -15.48
C VAL A 269 -26.25 4.40 -15.28
N VAL A 270 -25.81 5.57 -15.74
CA VAL A 270 -26.65 6.76 -15.81
C VAL A 270 -27.01 6.98 -17.26
N SER A 271 -28.30 6.92 -17.56
CA SER A 271 -28.86 7.28 -18.87
C SER A 271 -29.54 8.64 -18.81
N THR A 272 -29.31 9.46 -19.83
CA THR A 272 -30.02 10.74 -20.02
C THR A 272 -31.32 10.58 -20.83
N MET A 273 -31.62 9.37 -21.32
CA MET A 273 -32.84 9.03 -22.07
C MET A 273 -33.63 7.96 -21.32
N GLU A 274 -34.93 8.17 -21.13
CA GLU A 274 -35.82 7.25 -20.39
C GLU A 274 -36.42 6.13 -21.26
N ASN A 275 -36.27 6.19 -22.58
CA ASN A 275 -36.92 5.25 -23.50
C ASN A 275 -36.08 3.95 -23.65
N HIS A 276 -36.74 2.79 -23.60
CA HIS A 276 -36.16 1.43 -23.78
C HIS A 276 -35.32 0.85 -22.63
N LEU A 277 -35.51 1.37 -21.41
CA LEU A 277 -34.81 0.97 -20.19
C LEU A 277 -34.79 -0.55 -19.96
N ASP A 278 -35.95 -1.21 -20.01
CA ASP A 278 -36.06 -2.65 -19.71
C ASP A 278 -35.31 -3.54 -20.71
N GLN A 279 -35.46 -3.26 -22.01
CA GLN A 279 -34.74 -4.02 -23.05
C GLN A 279 -33.22 -3.80 -22.95
N ARG A 280 -32.82 -2.58 -22.58
CA ARG A 280 -31.42 -2.26 -22.38
C ARG A 280 -30.84 -2.97 -21.17
N LEU A 281 -31.58 -3.02 -20.07
CA LEU A 281 -31.17 -3.69 -18.84
C LEU A 281 -31.07 -5.21 -19.03
N ASP A 282 -31.96 -5.81 -19.83
CA ASP A 282 -31.86 -7.23 -20.26
C ASP A 282 -30.58 -7.51 -21.05
N ASN A 283 -30.21 -6.63 -21.99
CA ASN A 283 -28.95 -6.77 -22.74
C ASN A 283 -27.72 -6.64 -21.83
N LEU A 284 -27.73 -5.67 -20.91
CA LEU A 284 -26.67 -5.50 -19.91
C LEU A 284 -26.54 -6.74 -19.02
N ALA A 285 -27.66 -7.31 -18.56
CA ALA A 285 -27.69 -8.57 -17.81
C ALA A 285 -26.90 -9.67 -18.53
N GLN A 286 -27.20 -9.88 -19.81
CA GLN A 286 -26.58 -10.92 -20.62
C GLN A 286 -25.07 -10.68 -20.83
N ILE A 287 -24.67 -9.43 -21.07
CA ILE A 287 -23.26 -9.04 -21.21
C ILE A 287 -22.49 -9.32 -19.91
N ILE A 288 -23.04 -8.96 -18.76
CA ILE A 288 -22.36 -9.16 -17.48
C ILE A 288 -22.31 -10.66 -17.13
N GLN A 289 -23.39 -11.40 -17.39
CA GLN A 289 -23.43 -12.86 -17.19
C GLN A 289 -22.34 -13.58 -18.00
N THR A 290 -22.15 -13.18 -19.26
CA THR A 290 -21.14 -13.80 -20.16
C THR A 290 -19.71 -13.38 -19.85
N SER A 291 -19.52 -12.21 -19.24
CA SER A 291 -18.20 -11.69 -18.86
C SER A 291 -17.72 -12.10 -17.48
N ARG A 292 -18.58 -12.75 -16.67
CA ARG A 292 -18.21 -13.33 -15.37
C ARG A 292 -16.98 -14.22 -15.44
N ALA A 293 -16.87 -15.05 -16.47
CA ALA A 293 -15.73 -15.94 -16.68
C ALA A 293 -14.46 -15.24 -17.23
N LYS A 294 -14.56 -13.94 -17.54
CA LYS A 294 -13.51 -13.13 -18.18
C LYS A 294 -13.13 -11.92 -17.33
N ASN A 295 -13.20 -12.04 -16.00
CA ASN A 295 -12.85 -10.96 -15.08
C ASN A 295 -13.63 -9.66 -15.32
N LEU A 296 -14.88 -9.74 -15.83
CA LEU A 296 -15.65 -8.57 -16.28
C LEU A 296 -14.94 -7.74 -17.37
N GLY A 297 -14.03 -8.34 -18.14
CA GLY A 297 -13.20 -7.62 -19.11
C GLY A 297 -12.14 -6.72 -18.48
N LEU A 298 -11.99 -6.75 -17.15
CA LEU A 298 -10.98 -5.98 -16.44
C LEU A 298 -9.60 -6.61 -16.59
N ASP A 299 -8.58 -5.78 -16.80
CA ASP A 299 -7.19 -6.20 -16.82
C ASP A 299 -6.76 -6.70 -15.43
N SER A 300 -6.55 -8.01 -15.31
CA SER A 300 -6.16 -8.64 -14.05
C SER A 300 -4.76 -8.29 -13.58
N SER A 301 -3.90 -7.75 -14.46
CA SER A 301 -2.58 -7.26 -14.07
C SER A 301 -2.64 -5.93 -13.32
N VAL A 302 -3.69 -5.14 -13.56
CA VAL A 302 -3.91 -3.83 -12.93
C VAL A 302 -4.88 -3.94 -11.75
N PHE A 303 -5.99 -4.66 -11.90
CA PHE A 303 -7.07 -4.70 -10.91
C PHE A 303 -7.12 -6.00 -10.09
N GLY A 304 -6.29 -6.98 -10.44
CA GLY A 304 -6.39 -8.33 -9.89
C GLY A 304 -7.61 -9.10 -10.40
N GLU A 305 -7.86 -10.24 -9.77
CA GLU A 305 -9.02 -11.07 -10.07
C GLU A 305 -10.26 -10.61 -9.30
N VAL A 306 -11.40 -10.56 -10.00
CA VAL A 306 -12.72 -10.30 -9.42
C VAL A 306 -13.13 -11.51 -8.58
N LYS A 307 -13.24 -11.31 -7.26
CA LYS A 307 -13.52 -12.38 -6.28
C LYS A 307 -14.99 -12.77 -6.22
N SER A 308 -15.89 -11.79 -6.34
CA SER A 308 -17.34 -11.99 -6.26
C SER A 308 -18.05 -10.97 -7.12
N ILE A 309 -19.23 -11.34 -7.61
CA ILE A 309 -20.12 -10.47 -8.38
C ILE A 309 -21.52 -10.70 -7.85
N THR A 310 -22.18 -9.62 -7.47
CA THR A 310 -23.56 -9.60 -6.99
C THR A 310 -24.36 -8.65 -7.87
N PHE A 311 -25.53 -9.09 -8.30
CA PHE A 311 -26.37 -8.31 -9.20
C PHE A 311 -27.44 -7.54 -8.42
N SER A 312 -27.95 -6.45 -9.00
CA SER A 312 -29.15 -5.82 -8.45
C SER A 312 -30.35 -6.77 -8.54
N THR A 313 -31.37 -6.54 -7.71
CA THR A 313 -32.58 -7.39 -7.64
C THR A 313 -33.28 -7.56 -8.98
N TYR A 314 -33.21 -6.55 -9.86
CA TYR A 314 -33.73 -6.64 -11.22
C TYR A 314 -33.02 -7.74 -12.01
N LEU A 315 -31.69 -7.72 -12.01
CA LEU A 315 -30.86 -8.65 -12.76
C LEU A 315 -30.91 -10.06 -12.17
N GLU A 316 -31.03 -10.20 -10.84
CA GLU A 316 -31.12 -11.49 -10.17
C GLU A 316 -32.34 -12.32 -10.61
N GLY A 317 -33.47 -11.66 -10.92
CA GLY A 317 -34.65 -12.32 -11.49
C GLY A 317 -34.42 -12.92 -12.89
N LYS A 318 -33.44 -12.43 -13.65
CA LYS A 318 -33.08 -12.90 -14.99
C LYS A 318 -31.99 -13.98 -14.97
N VAL A 319 -31.22 -14.09 -13.88
CA VAL A 319 -30.19 -15.12 -13.70
C VAL A 319 -30.81 -16.52 -13.64
N LEU A 320 -31.98 -16.66 -13.02
CA LEU A 320 -32.63 -17.95 -12.75
C LEU A 320 -33.06 -18.70 -14.02
N ASP A 321 -33.36 -18.00 -15.12
CA ASP A 321 -33.87 -18.61 -16.36
C ASP A 321 -32.77 -19.31 -17.18
N SER A 322 -31.51 -18.94 -17.00
CA SER A 322 -30.39 -19.54 -17.75
C SER A 322 -30.03 -20.97 -17.31
N ALA A 323 -30.49 -21.42 -16.13
CA ALA A 323 -30.35 -22.80 -15.67
C ALA A 323 -31.38 -23.77 -16.31
N SER A 324 -32.39 -23.26 -17.02
CA SER A 324 -33.46 -24.08 -17.61
C SER A 324 -33.12 -24.70 -18.98
N VAL A 325 -31.98 -24.34 -19.59
CA VAL A 325 -31.63 -24.76 -20.97
C VAL A 325 -30.97 -26.14 -21.05
N LEU A 326 -30.73 -26.83 -19.93
CA LEU A 326 -30.11 -28.18 -19.92
C LEU A 326 -31.07 -29.33 -19.57
N ALA A 327 -32.40 -29.14 -19.59
CA ALA A 327 -33.32 -30.26 -19.49
C ALA A 327 -33.35 -31.04 -20.83
N PRO A 328 -32.87 -32.30 -20.90
CA PRO A 328 -32.97 -33.09 -22.12
C PRO A 328 -34.44 -33.42 -22.38
N ALA A 329 -34.90 -33.16 -23.61
CA ALA A 329 -36.24 -33.52 -24.05
C ALA A 329 -36.45 -35.04 -23.87
N PRO A 330 -37.58 -35.49 -23.29
CA PRO A 330 -37.86 -36.91 -23.19
C PRO A 330 -38.16 -37.48 -24.57
N THR A 331 -37.32 -38.41 -25.04
CA THR A 331 -37.62 -39.27 -26.19
C THR A 331 -38.87 -40.09 -25.89
N SER A 332 -39.96 -39.84 -26.63
CA SER A 332 -41.15 -40.67 -26.62
C SER A 332 -40.87 -41.97 -27.39
N CYS A 333 -40.90 -43.09 -26.70
CA CYS A 333 -40.86 -44.42 -27.31
C CYS A 333 -42.29 -44.95 -27.36
N PHE A 334 -42.86 -45.07 -28.57
CA PHE A 334 -44.08 -45.83 -28.80
C PHE A 334 -43.74 -47.33 -28.81
N PRO A 335 -44.58 -48.19 -28.18
CA PRO A 335 -44.63 -49.59 -28.54
C PRO A 335 -45.94 -49.89 -29.26
N SER A 336 -45.85 -50.27 -30.54
CA SER A 336 -46.88 -51.04 -31.22
C SER A 336 -46.30 -52.37 -31.67
N LEU A 337 -47.03 -53.44 -31.33
CA LEU A 337 -47.05 -54.79 -31.92
C LEU A 337 -45.82 -55.70 -31.69
N CYS A 338 -45.93 -56.56 -30.68
CA CYS A 338 -46.01 -58.03 -30.79
C CYS A 338 -46.39 -58.65 -29.45
#